data_AF-A0A2V6E608-F1
#
_entry.id   AF-A0A2V6E608-F1
#
_cell.length_a   1.000
_cell.length_b   1.000
_cell.length_c   1.000
_cell.angle_alpha   90.00
_cell.angle_beta   90.00
_cell.angle_gamma   90.00
#
_symmetry.space_group_name_H-M   'P 1'
#
loop_
_entity.id
_entity.type
_entity.pdbx_description
1 polymer ?
#
loop_
_entity_poly.entity_id
_entity_poly.type
_entity_poly.pdbx_seq_one_letter_code
_entity_poly.pdbx_strand_id
1 'polypeptide(L)'
;MDTFVFKAVIAQAEGDLPRASALLAPLHPNADNSNAVEAQVYQALLERRPAQIIPRLREIVAKPDPALGYINGELRFWLGWAQNVAGDHAAAQESWRQARSELEPFLKEQPENNALIGDLALTNMGLGDKAAAMALAEQDMATVPLEKDALIGPQGIEILARVAAQMGEPDRAIAALQKLLSIPSSSPLAGGNAPLTPALLRLDPMFDPLRDDPRFQRLAASPAPK
;
A
#
# COMPACT_ATOMS: atom_id res chain seq x y z
N MET A 1 -2.90 -17.71 12.79
CA MET A 1 -2.25 -17.15 11.59
C MET A 1 -1.92 -15.69 11.83
N ASP A 2 -2.89 -14.95 12.35
CA ASP A 2 -2.84 -13.49 12.49
C ASP A 2 -1.64 -12.99 13.31
N THR A 3 -1.31 -13.59 14.46
CA THR A 3 -0.16 -13.17 15.28
C THR A 3 1.19 -13.22 14.55
N PHE A 4 1.37 -14.15 13.61
CA PHE A 4 2.60 -14.22 12.81
C PHE A 4 2.64 -13.10 11.76
N VAL A 5 1.50 -12.80 11.14
CA VAL A 5 1.35 -11.70 10.18
C VAL A 5 1.64 -10.36 10.86
N PHE A 6 1.06 -10.10 12.04
CA PHE A 6 1.34 -8.89 12.81
C PHE A 6 2.84 -8.73 13.12
N LYS A 7 3.50 -9.79 13.58
CA LYS A 7 4.96 -9.76 13.85
C LYS A 7 5.78 -9.54 12.60
N ALA A 8 5.33 -10.07 11.45
CA ALA A 8 6.00 -9.86 10.18
C ALA A 8 5.87 -8.41 9.69
N VAL A 9 4.67 -7.83 9.79
CA VAL A 9 4.41 -6.42 9.43
C VAL A 9 5.21 -5.46 10.31
N ILE A 10 5.35 -5.75 11.61
CA ILE A 10 6.26 -5.00 12.49
C ILE A 10 7.71 -5.14 12.01
N ALA A 11 8.18 -6.36 11.70
CA ALA A 11 9.53 -6.56 11.20
C ALA A 11 9.78 -5.84 9.86
N GLN A 12 8.79 -5.78 8.95
CA GLN A 12 8.83 -4.97 7.74
C GLN A 12 8.99 -3.49 8.07
N ALA A 13 8.19 -2.98 9.01
CA ALA A 13 8.26 -1.60 9.47
C ALA A 13 9.59 -1.25 10.14
N GLU A 14 10.23 -2.20 10.82
CA GLU A 14 11.59 -2.05 11.37
C GLU A 14 12.68 -2.12 10.29
N GLY A 15 12.35 -2.61 9.09
CA GLY A 15 13.31 -2.90 8.01
C GLY A 15 14.05 -4.23 8.18
N ASP A 16 13.64 -5.08 9.13
CA ASP A 16 14.15 -6.42 9.33
C ASP A 16 13.45 -7.41 8.37
N LEU A 17 13.77 -7.25 7.08
CA LEU A 17 13.22 -8.09 6.02
C LEU A 17 13.53 -9.59 6.21
N PRO A 18 14.72 -10.03 6.67
CA PRO A 18 14.96 -11.43 6.96
C PRO A 18 14.01 -12.02 8.01
N ARG A 19 13.75 -11.29 9.10
CA ARG A 19 12.79 -11.73 10.13
C ARG A 19 11.37 -11.76 9.60
N ALA A 20 10.95 -10.74 8.86
CA ALA A 20 9.63 -10.72 8.24
C ALA A 20 9.44 -11.91 7.28
N SER A 21 10.43 -12.17 6.42
CA SER A 21 10.45 -13.29 5.49
C SER A 21 10.35 -14.64 6.21
N ALA A 22 11.11 -14.84 7.28
CA ALA A 22 11.05 -16.08 8.08
C ALA A 22 9.67 -16.31 8.74
N LEU A 23 8.99 -15.25 9.15
CA LEU A 23 7.64 -15.32 9.74
C LEU A 23 6.56 -15.59 8.69
N LEU A 24 6.72 -15.07 7.47
CA LEU A 24 5.75 -15.19 6.36
C LEU A 24 5.93 -16.46 5.52
N ALA A 25 7.15 -16.98 5.41
CA ALA A 25 7.48 -18.15 4.60
C ALA A 25 6.64 -19.42 4.87
N PRO A 26 6.33 -19.80 6.13
CA PRO A 26 5.52 -21.00 6.37
C PRO A 26 4.02 -20.76 6.14
N LEU A 27 3.59 -19.53 5.86
CA LEU A 27 2.18 -19.21 5.70
C LEU A 27 1.70 -19.50 4.28
N HIS A 28 0.57 -20.20 4.20
CA HIS A 28 -0.16 -20.40 2.96
C HIS A 28 -1.59 -19.84 3.11
N PRO A 29 -1.76 -18.51 3.20
CA PRO A 29 -3.08 -17.92 3.34
C PRO A 29 -3.93 -18.12 2.10
N ASN A 30 -5.22 -18.33 2.31
CA ASN A 30 -6.24 -18.28 1.29
C ASN A 30 -6.63 -16.80 1.02
N ALA A 31 -7.41 -16.56 -0.03
CA ALA A 31 -7.81 -15.21 -0.45
C ALA A 31 -8.66 -14.46 0.60
N ASP A 32 -9.37 -15.20 1.46
CA ASP A 32 -10.15 -14.68 2.60
C ASP A 32 -9.28 -14.17 3.76
N ASN A 33 -7.98 -14.48 3.77
CA ASN A 33 -7.00 -13.86 4.65
C ASN A 33 -6.15 -12.85 3.86
N SER A 34 -6.81 -11.80 3.36
CA SER A 34 -6.19 -10.77 2.50
C SER A 34 -4.97 -10.14 3.18
N ASN A 35 -5.07 -9.76 4.45
CA ASN A 35 -3.96 -9.19 5.23
C ASN A 35 -2.68 -10.05 5.17
N ALA A 36 -2.80 -11.37 5.25
CA ALA A 36 -1.66 -12.28 5.15
C ALA A 36 -1.11 -12.36 3.72
N VAL A 37 -1.99 -12.36 2.72
CA VAL A 37 -1.60 -12.32 1.30
C VAL A 37 -0.87 -11.01 1.01
N GLU A 38 -1.44 -9.86 1.37
CA GLU A 38 -0.87 -8.53 1.20
C GLU A 38 0.49 -8.42 1.88
N ALA A 39 0.63 -8.90 3.13
CA ALA A 39 1.92 -8.89 3.82
C ALA A 39 3.00 -9.70 3.08
N GLN A 40 2.64 -10.83 2.45
CA GLN A 40 3.55 -11.60 1.60
C GLN A 40 3.92 -10.84 0.32
N VAL A 41 2.97 -10.14 -0.30
CA VAL A 41 3.24 -9.32 -1.49
C VAL A 41 4.15 -8.15 -1.13
N TYR A 42 3.81 -7.42 -0.07
CA TYR A 42 4.57 -6.28 0.40
C TYR A 42 6.00 -6.69 0.79
N GLN A 43 6.18 -7.84 1.43
CA GLN A 43 7.52 -8.41 1.66
C GLN A 43 8.32 -8.53 0.36
N ALA A 44 7.72 -9.13 -0.67
CA ALA A 44 8.39 -9.35 -1.94
C ALA A 44 8.71 -8.04 -2.67
N LEU A 45 7.86 -7.01 -2.50
CA LEU A 45 8.10 -5.66 -3.00
C LEU A 45 9.26 -4.97 -2.28
N LEU A 46 9.29 -5.02 -0.95
CA LEU A 46 10.36 -4.45 -0.13
C LEU A 46 11.72 -5.12 -0.41
N GLU A 47 11.72 -6.43 -0.68
CA GLU A 47 12.92 -7.20 -1.06
C GLU A 47 13.33 -7.00 -2.53
N ARG A 48 12.52 -6.31 -3.34
CA ARG A 48 12.71 -6.18 -4.80
C ARG A 48 12.77 -7.54 -5.51
N ARG A 49 11.98 -8.50 -5.02
CA ARG A 49 11.87 -9.88 -5.55
C ARG A 49 10.41 -10.31 -5.78
N PRO A 50 9.58 -9.52 -6.49
CA PRO A 50 8.16 -9.84 -6.67
C PRO A 50 7.91 -11.07 -7.56
N ALA A 51 8.88 -11.50 -8.37
CA ALA A 51 8.70 -12.59 -9.33
C ALA A 51 8.17 -13.89 -8.68
N GLN A 52 8.56 -14.17 -7.43
CA GLN A 52 8.16 -15.38 -6.72
C GLN A 52 6.69 -15.38 -6.24
N ILE A 53 6.09 -14.20 -6.01
CA ILE A 53 4.72 -14.09 -5.48
C ILE A 53 3.66 -13.88 -6.59
N ILE A 54 4.07 -13.38 -7.76
CA ILE A 54 3.17 -13.10 -8.90
C ILE A 54 2.35 -14.33 -9.32
N PRO A 55 2.91 -15.56 -9.49
CA PRO A 55 2.12 -16.71 -9.90
C PRO A 55 0.99 -17.03 -8.91
N ARG A 56 1.27 -16.93 -7.61
CA ARG A 56 0.28 -17.15 -6.56
C ARG A 56 -0.83 -16.10 -6.59
N LEU A 57 -0.48 -14.82 -6.71
CA LEU A 57 -1.48 -13.76 -6.84
C LEU A 57 -2.35 -13.94 -8.08
N ARG A 58 -1.75 -14.33 -9.22
CA ARG A 58 -2.50 -14.64 -10.45
C ARG A 58 -3.50 -15.78 -10.22
N GLU A 59 -3.11 -16.83 -9.51
CA GLU A 59 -4.01 -17.93 -9.15
C GLU A 59 -5.19 -17.46 -8.30
N ILE A 60 -4.91 -16.64 -7.27
CA ILE A 60 -5.94 -16.08 -6.39
C ILE A 60 -6.94 -15.23 -7.17
N VAL A 61 -6.47 -14.27 -7.98
CA VAL A 61 -7.37 -13.34 -8.70
C VAL A 61 -8.01 -13.94 -9.96
N ALA A 62 -7.57 -15.12 -10.41
CA ALA A 62 -8.18 -15.82 -11.55
C ALA A 62 -9.52 -16.47 -11.21
N LYS A 63 -9.77 -16.76 -9.93
CA LYS A 63 -11.03 -17.31 -9.42
C LYS A 63 -11.51 -16.47 -8.23
N PRO A 64 -11.92 -15.21 -8.47
CA PRO A 64 -12.35 -14.33 -7.38
C PRO A 64 -13.57 -14.94 -6.70
N ASP A 65 -13.54 -15.00 -5.37
CA ASP A 65 -14.70 -15.36 -4.56
C ASP A 65 -15.59 -14.12 -4.40
N PRO A 66 -16.84 -14.11 -4.92
CA PRO A 66 -17.73 -12.97 -4.79
C PRO A 66 -17.97 -12.54 -3.33
N ALA A 67 -17.85 -13.46 -2.36
CA ALA A 67 -18.01 -13.15 -0.94
C ALA A 67 -16.93 -12.21 -0.39
N LEU A 68 -15.78 -12.09 -1.07
CA LEU A 68 -14.71 -11.17 -0.69
C LEU A 68 -15.01 -9.72 -1.07
N GLY A 69 -16.02 -9.47 -1.91
CA GLY A 69 -16.41 -8.12 -2.30
C GLY A 69 -15.24 -7.34 -2.90
N TYR A 70 -14.96 -6.16 -2.34
CA TYR A 70 -13.93 -5.26 -2.83
C TYR A 70 -12.49 -5.76 -2.64
N ILE A 71 -12.26 -6.71 -1.73
CA ILE A 71 -10.94 -7.32 -1.49
C ILE A 71 -10.40 -7.97 -2.78
N ASN A 72 -11.27 -8.44 -3.69
CA ASN A 72 -10.82 -8.93 -5.00
C ASN A 72 -10.08 -7.85 -5.79
N GLY A 73 -10.62 -6.62 -5.78
CA GLY A 73 -10.02 -5.47 -6.45
C GLY A 73 -8.72 -5.03 -5.76
N GLU A 74 -8.67 -5.04 -4.43
CA GLU A 74 -7.46 -4.78 -3.64
C GLU A 74 -6.32 -5.76 -3.98
N LEU A 75 -6.62 -7.06 -4.06
CA LEU A 75 -5.64 -8.09 -4.44
C LEU A 75 -5.14 -7.89 -5.88
N ARG A 76 -5.99 -7.41 -6.80
CA ARG A 76 -5.55 -7.01 -8.16
C ARG A 76 -4.67 -5.77 -8.15
N PHE A 77 -4.94 -4.80 -7.28
CA PHE A 77 -4.08 -3.65 -7.07
C PHE A 77 -2.66 -4.09 -6.66
N TRP A 78 -2.55 -5.00 -5.69
CA TRP A 78 -1.28 -5.57 -5.24
C TRP A 78 -0.58 -6.38 -6.33
N LEU A 79 -1.32 -7.14 -7.15
CA LEU A 79 -0.78 -7.83 -8.31
C LEU A 79 -0.17 -6.84 -9.32
N GLY A 80 -0.83 -5.70 -9.56
CA GLY A 80 -0.30 -4.66 -10.43
C GLY A 80 1.04 -4.12 -9.94
N TRP A 81 1.17 -3.84 -8.64
CA TRP A 81 2.46 -3.42 -8.06
C TRP A 81 3.55 -4.48 -8.16
N ALA A 82 3.22 -5.75 -7.88
CA ALA A 82 4.17 -6.85 -8.03
C ALA A 82 4.69 -6.95 -9.47
N GLN A 83 3.80 -6.86 -10.46
CA GLN A 83 4.15 -6.88 -11.88
C GLN A 83 4.98 -5.66 -12.29
N ASN A 84 4.61 -4.47 -11.82
CA ASN A 84 5.32 -3.23 -12.11
C ASN A 84 6.77 -3.28 -11.62
N VAL A 85 6.98 -3.73 -10.37
CA VAL A 85 8.33 -3.88 -9.80
C VAL A 85 9.11 -5.02 -10.47
N ALA A 86 8.42 -6.02 -11.03
CA ALA A 86 9.05 -7.05 -11.86
C ALA A 86 9.44 -6.57 -13.27
N GLY A 87 9.05 -5.34 -13.66
CA GLY A 87 9.28 -4.77 -14.99
C GLY A 87 8.22 -5.14 -16.05
N ASP A 88 7.17 -5.89 -15.67
CA ASP A 88 6.05 -6.20 -16.57
C ASP A 88 4.97 -5.11 -16.48
N HIS A 89 5.31 -3.93 -17.00
CA HIS A 89 4.45 -2.75 -16.94
C HIS A 89 3.12 -2.95 -17.68
N ALA A 90 3.10 -3.75 -18.76
CA ALA A 90 1.89 -4.03 -19.51
C ALA A 90 0.90 -4.87 -18.69
N ALA A 91 1.39 -5.93 -18.02
CA ALA A 91 0.54 -6.69 -17.11
C ALA A 91 0.08 -5.85 -15.92
N ALA A 92 0.95 -4.99 -15.36
CA ALA A 92 0.58 -4.10 -14.27
C ALA A 92 -0.60 -3.19 -14.63
N GLN A 93 -0.55 -2.56 -15.81
CA GLN A 93 -1.64 -1.74 -16.34
C GLN A 93 -2.95 -2.52 -16.53
N GLU A 94 -2.88 -3.78 -16.97
CA GLU A 94 -4.07 -4.64 -17.06
C GLU A 94 -4.65 -4.93 -15.67
N SER A 95 -3.81 -5.33 -14.71
CA SER A 95 -4.24 -5.62 -13.35
C SER A 95 -4.89 -4.41 -12.67
N TRP A 96 -4.32 -3.22 -12.82
CA TRP A 96 -4.91 -2.00 -12.26
C TRP A 96 -6.21 -1.57 -12.95
N ARG A 97 -6.36 -1.79 -14.27
CA ARG A 97 -7.64 -1.55 -14.96
C ARG A 97 -8.74 -2.46 -14.44
N GLN A 98 -8.41 -3.73 -14.20
CA GLN A 98 -9.34 -4.69 -13.60
C GLN A 98 -9.67 -4.31 -12.15
N ALA A 99 -8.65 -3.97 -11.34
CA ALA A 99 -8.85 -3.49 -9.96
C ALA A 99 -9.83 -2.31 -9.92
N ARG A 100 -9.62 -1.29 -10.76
CA ARG A 100 -10.52 -0.12 -10.84
C ARG A 100 -11.95 -0.53 -11.19
N SER A 101 -12.12 -1.40 -12.19
CA SER A 101 -13.44 -1.88 -12.61
C SER A 101 -14.17 -2.67 -11.51
N GLU A 102 -13.44 -3.38 -10.65
CA GLU A 102 -14.01 -4.14 -9.53
C GLU A 102 -14.32 -3.24 -8.33
N LEU A 103 -13.51 -2.22 -8.05
CA LEU A 103 -13.64 -1.34 -6.89
C LEU A 103 -14.70 -0.24 -7.06
N GLU A 104 -14.83 0.34 -8.26
CA GLU A 104 -15.75 1.48 -8.52
C GLU A 104 -17.22 1.20 -8.16
N PRO A 105 -17.82 0.03 -8.43
CA PRO A 105 -19.18 -0.28 -8.01
C PRO A 105 -19.35 -0.27 -6.49
N PHE A 106 -18.39 -0.83 -5.74
CA PHE A 106 -18.46 -0.86 -4.28
C PHE A 106 -18.35 0.53 -3.66
N LEU A 107 -17.54 1.42 -4.22
CA LEU A 107 -17.46 2.80 -3.73
C LEU A 107 -18.80 3.54 -3.92
N LYS A 108 -19.56 3.25 -4.98
CA LYS A 108 -20.91 3.83 -5.15
C LYS A 108 -21.89 3.37 -4.08
N GLU A 109 -21.77 2.13 -3.63
CA GLU A 109 -22.58 1.55 -2.55
C GLU A 109 -22.11 2.00 -1.16
N GLN A 110 -20.81 2.26 -1.02
CA GLN A 110 -20.14 2.58 0.24
C GLN A 110 -19.26 3.85 0.09
N PRO A 111 -19.87 5.03 -0.15
CA PRO A 111 -19.13 6.24 -0.52
C PRO A 111 -18.20 6.80 0.56
N GLU A 112 -18.36 6.35 1.81
CA GLU A 112 -17.56 6.74 2.97
C GLU A 112 -16.58 5.64 3.43
N ASN A 113 -16.44 4.54 2.67
CA ASN A 113 -15.50 3.48 3.00
C ASN A 113 -14.07 3.92 2.62
N ASN A 114 -13.28 4.30 3.63
CA ASN A 114 -11.92 4.80 3.49
C ASN A 114 -10.96 3.79 2.82
N ALA A 115 -11.10 2.49 3.12
CA ALA A 115 -10.29 1.45 2.46
C ALA A 115 -10.52 1.45 0.94
N LEU A 116 -11.79 1.48 0.51
CA LEU A 116 -12.17 1.56 -0.90
C LEU A 116 -11.66 2.83 -1.59
N ILE A 117 -11.78 3.98 -0.92
CA ILE A 117 -11.29 5.26 -1.46
C ILE A 117 -9.77 5.20 -1.63
N GLY A 118 -9.05 4.68 -0.64
CA GLY A 118 -7.59 4.50 -0.67
C GLY A 118 -7.13 3.56 -1.78
N ASP A 119 -7.75 2.39 -1.91
CA ASP A 119 -7.44 1.42 -2.98
C ASP A 119 -7.65 2.02 -4.37
N LEU A 120 -8.74 2.76 -4.56
CA LEU A 120 -9.00 3.44 -5.83
C LEU A 120 -8.01 4.59 -6.08
N ALA A 121 -7.60 5.34 -5.06
CA ALA A 121 -6.57 6.37 -5.20
C ALA A 121 -5.24 5.76 -5.67
N LEU A 122 -4.81 4.69 -5.00
CA LEU A 122 -3.56 3.99 -5.32
C LEU A 122 -3.62 3.23 -6.66
N THR A 123 -4.79 2.71 -7.02
CA THR A 123 -5.02 2.10 -8.33
C THR A 123 -4.94 3.13 -9.46
N ASN A 124 -5.59 4.29 -9.30
CA ASN A 124 -5.52 5.37 -10.30
C ASN A 124 -4.11 5.96 -10.38
N MET A 125 -3.34 5.98 -9.29
CA MET A 125 -1.91 6.29 -9.31
C MET A 125 -1.15 5.30 -10.21
N GLY A 126 -1.39 3.99 -10.08
CA GLY A 126 -0.79 2.98 -10.96
C GLY A 126 -1.17 3.16 -12.43
N LEU A 127 -2.40 3.57 -12.71
CA LEU A 127 -2.89 3.87 -14.06
C LEU A 127 -2.36 5.20 -14.64
N GLY A 128 -1.67 6.02 -13.84
CA GLY A 128 -1.21 7.34 -14.24
C GLY A 128 -2.32 8.41 -14.31
N ASP A 129 -3.52 8.12 -13.81
CA ASP A 129 -4.61 9.10 -13.72
C ASP A 129 -4.43 9.97 -12.47
N LYS A 130 -3.52 10.94 -12.60
CA LYS A 130 -3.15 11.87 -11.52
C LYS A 130 -4.36 12.59 -10.94
N ALA A 131 -5.29 13.04 -11.77
CA ALA A 131 -6.43 13.83 -11.32
C ALA A 131 -7.36 12.99 -10.44
N ALA A 132 -7.71 11.78 -10.89
CA ALA A 132 -8.54 10.87 -10.11
C ALA A 132 -7.84 10.43 -8.81
N ALA A 133 -6.55 10.07 -8.89
CA ALA A 133 -5.79 9.62 -7.74
C ALA A 133 -5.69 10.67 -6.63
N MET A 134 -5.43 11.94 -6.99
CA MET A 134 -5.35 13.04 -6.03
C MET A 134 -6.71 13.40 -5.45
N ALA A 135 -7.77 13.44 -6.27
CA ALA A 135 -9.12 13.72 -5.79
C ALA A 135 -9.59 12.68 -4.76
N LEU A 136 -9.31 11.40 -5.00
CA LEU A 136 -9.62 10.32 -4.06
C LEU A 136 -8.78 10.39 -2.79
N ALA A 137 -7.47 10.68 -2.90
CA ALA A 137 -6.61 10.87 -1.72
C ALA A 137 -7.10 12.03 -0.83
N GLU A 138 -7.52 13.14 -1.45
CA GLU A 138 -8.10 14.29 -0.74
C GLU A 138 -9.47 13.96 -0.12
N GLN A 139 -10.30 13.17 -0.82
CA GLN A 139 -11.57 12.66 -0.29
C GLN A 139 -11.36 11.75 0.94
N ASP A 140 -10.36 10.87 0.91
CA ASP A 140 -10.06 9.97 2.02
C ASP A 140 -9.67 10.76 3.28
N MET A 141 -8.79 11.75 3.12
CA MET A 141 -8.41 12.68 4.19
C MET A 141 -9.60 13.45 4.79
N ALA A 142 -10.62 13.75 3.98
CA ALA A 142 -11.83 14.44 4.44
C ALA A 142 -12.83 13.50 5.14
N THR A 143 -12.84 12.22 4.77
CA THR A 143 -13.74 11.20 5.32
C THR A 143 -13.42 10.89 6.77
N VAL A 144 -12.13 10.69 7.08
CA VAL A 144 -11.64 10.49 8.46
C VAL A 144 -10.61 11.57 8.81
N PRO A 145 -11.05 12.73 9.30
CA PRO A 145 -10.13 13.78 9.74
C PRO A 145 -9.24 13.31 10.90
N LEU A 146 -7.97 13.71 10.87
CA LEU A 146 -6.99 13.41 11.92
C LEU A 146 -7.46 13.81 13.33
N GLU A 147 -8.21 14.90 13.42
CA GLU A 147 -8.73 15.43 14.69
C GLU A 147 -9.83 14.54 15.30
N LYS A 148 -10.46 13.69 14.47
CA LYS A 148 -11.51 12.76 14.90
C LYS A 148 -10.96 11.38 15.22
N ASP A 149 -9.98 10.92 14.45
CA ASP A 149 -9.32 9.64 14.68
C ASP A 149 -7.81 9.77 14.44
N ALA A 150 -7.04 9.77 15.53
CA ALA A 150 -5.59 9.90 15.46
C ALA A 150 -4.89 8.63 14.93
N LEU A 151 -5.59 7.49 14.86
CA LEU A 151 -5.03 6.23 14.37
C LEU A 151 -5.32 6.03 12.88
N ILE A 152 -6.59 6.22 12.47
CA ILE A 152 -7.05 6.01 11.09
C ILE A 152 -6.93 7.28 10.25
N GLY A 153 -7.15 8.47 10.82
CA GLY A 153 -7.06 9.74 10.08
C GLY A 153 -5.72 10.03 9.40
N PRO A 154 -4.56 9.52 9.88
CA PRO A 154 -3.31 9.55 9.12
C PRO A 154 -3.30 8.75 7.81
N GLN A 155 -4.19 7.76 7.60
CA GLN A 155 -4.15 6.88 6.43
C GLN A 155 -4.30 7.64 5.11
N GLY A 156 -5.24 8.57 5.03
CA GLY A 156 -5.40 9.42 3.84
C GLY A 156 -4.19 10.31 3.56
N ILE A 157 -3.46 10.71 4.61
CA ILE A 157 -2.20 11.47 4.46
C ILE A 157 -1.12 10.56 3.84
N GLU A 158 -1.07 9.28 4.22
CA GLU A 158 -0.16 8.30 3.62
C GLU A 158 -0.50 8.00 2.17
N ILE A 159 -1.78 7.81 1.84
CA ILE A 159 -2.23 7.65 0.46
C ILE A 159 -1.83 8.87 -0.37
N LEU A 160 -2.10 10.09 0.12
CA LEU A 160 -1.67 11.32 -0.55
C LEU A 160 -0.15 11.35 -0.77
N ALA A 161 0.64 10.98 0.24
CA ALA A 161 2.10 10.96 0.12
C ALA A 161 2.58 10.03 -1.00
N ARG A 162 2.00 8.84 -1.11
CA ARG A 162 2.32 7.84 -2.13
C ARG A 162 1.90 8.30 -3.53
N VAL A 163 0.67 8.80 -3.67
CA VAL A 163 0.17 9.35 -4.94
C VAL A 163 1.04 10.54 -5.39
N ALA A 164 1.30 11.50 -4.50
CA ALA A 164 2.12 12.66 -4.81
C ALA A 164 3.55 12.26 -5.21
N ALA A 165 4.15 11.25 -4.56
CA ALA A 165 5.46 10.74 -4.92
C ALA A 165 5.49 10.19 -6.36
N GLN A 166 4.53 9.34 -6.72
CA GLN A 166 4.46 8.73 -8.05
C GLN A 166 4.04 9.72 -9.14
N MET A 167 3.26 10.74 -8.81
CA MET A 167 2.72 11.72 -9.75
C MET A 167 3.61 12.97 -9.91
N GLY A 168 4.86 12.89 -9.46
CA GLY A 168 5.86 13.94 -9.63
C GLY A 168 5.59 15.21 -8.81
N GLU A 169 4.97 15.10 -7.63
CA GLU A 169 4.74 16.20 -6.68
C GLU A 169 5.59 16.03 -5.41
N PRO A 170 6.94 16.09 -5.52
CA PRO A 170 7.84 15.79 -4.40
C PRO A 170 7.61 16.69 -3.19
N ASP A 171 7.30 17.96 -3.39
CA ASP A 171 7.04 18.91 -2.30
C ASP A 171 5.83 18.49 -1.45
N ARG A 172 4.73 18.09 -2.09
CA ARG A 172 3.53 17.60 -1.39
C ARG A 172 3.79 16.26 -0.73
N ALA A 173 4.48 15.35 -1.41
CA ALA A 173 4.83 14.05 -0.85
C ALA A 173 5.70 14.22 0.42
N ILE A 174 6.76 15.01 0.36
CA ILE A 174 7.69 15.23 1.47
C ILE A 174 7.00 15.91 2.66
N ALA A 175 6.13 16.88 2.40
CA ALA A 175 5.35 17.53 3.47
C ALA A 175 4.41 16.54 4.18
N ALA A 176 3.73 15.67 3.42
CA ALA A 176 2.88 14.62 3.98
C ALA A 176 3.70 13.59 4.79
N LEU A 177 4.84 13.15 4.27
CA LEU A 177 5.76 12.22 4.95
C LEU A 177 6.31 12.81 6.25
N GLN A 178 6.68 14.09 6.26
CA GLN A 178 7.12 14.79 7.47
C GLN A 178 6.05 14.76 8.57
N LYS A 179 4.79 15.03 8.19
CA LYS A 179 3.67 14.99 9.12
C LYS A 179 3.46 13.57 9.67
N LEU A 180 3.43 12.56 8.80
CA LEU A 180 3.24 11.15 9.18
C LEU A 180 4.30 10.65 10.17
N LEU A 181 5.57 10.98 9.96
CA LEU A 181 6.65 10.57 10.84
C LEU A 181 6.64 11.30 12.20
N SER A 182 5.84 12.36 12.35
CA SER A 182 5.74 13.14 13.59
C SER A 182 4.55 12.77 14.47
N ILE A 183 3.65 11.89 14.01
CA ILE A 183 2.43 11.49 14.70
C ILE A 183 2.31 9.97 14.80
N PRO A 184 1.61 9.43 15.81
CA PRO A 184 1.17 8.04 15.77
C PRO A 184 0.30 7.81 14.51
N SER A 185 0.46 6.65 13.88
CA SER A 185 -0.33 6.28 12.71
C SER A 185 -0.40 4.76 12.56
N SER A 186 -1.42 4.28 11.86
CA SER A 186 -1.37 2.99 11.19
C SER A 186 -1.35 3.20 9.67
N SER A 187 -0.54 2.42 8.96
CA SER A 187 -0.51 2.46 7.50
C SER A 187 -1.78 1.81 6.94
N PRO A 188 -2.37 2.32 5.83
CA PRO A 188 -3.46 1.64 5.14
C PRO A 188 -2.98 0.42 4.34
N LEU A 189 -1.67 0.14 4.25
CA LEU A 189 -1.13 -0.99 3.49
C LEU A 189 -0.85 -2.23 4.36
N ALA A 190 -0.87 -3.39 3.70
CA ALA A 190 -0.40 -4.67 4.23
C ALA A 190 -1.04 -5.02 5.58
N GLY A 191 -2.37 -4.93 5.62
CA GLY A 191 -3.18 -5.29 6.77
C GLY A 191 -3.30 -4.25 7.89
N GLY A 192 -2.86 -3.00 7.72
CA GLY A 192 -3.35 -1.92 8.59
C GLY A 192 -2.62 -1.73 9.93
N ASN A 193 -1.48 -2.40 10.15
CA ASN A 193 -1.03 -2.73 11.52
C ASN A 193 0.31 -2.15 11.96
N ALA A 194 1.04 -1.45 11.09
CA ALA A 194 2.27 -0.76 11.47
C ALA A 194 2.32 0.65 10.84
N PRO A 195 2.95 1.61 11.52
CA PRO A 195 3.13 2.96 10.99
C PRO A 195 4.11 2.95 9.80
N LEU A 196 4.02 4.00 8.98
CA LEU A 196 5.08 4.32 8.05
C LEU A 196 6.35 4.73 8.82
N THR A 197 7.49 4.10 8.52
CA THR A 197 8.76 4.35 9.22
C THR A 197 9.85 4.83 8.25
N PRO A 198 10.94 5.42 8.76
CA PRO A 198 12.11 5.73 7.93
C PRO A 198 12.66 4.51 7.18
N ALA A 199 12.58 3.31 7.77
CA ALA A 199 12.99 2.07 7.11
C ALA A 199 12.10 1.74 5.90
N LEU A 200 10.77 1.84 6.04
CA LEU A 200 9.85 1.67 4.93
C LEU A 200 10.05 2.74 3.86
N LEU A 201 10.31 3.99 4.25
CA LEU A 201 10.65 5.03 3.27
C LEU A 201 11.81 4.59 2.39
N ARG A 202 12.88 4.00 2.94
CA ARG A 202 14.04 3.51 2.16
C ARG A 202 13.74 2.31 1.25
N LEU A 203 12.84 1.44 1.67
CA LEU A 203 12.65 0.13 1.04
C LEU A 203 11.52 0.12 0.00
N ASP A 204 10.44 0.83 0.29
CA ASP A 204 9.19 0.73 -0.48
C ASP A 204 9.30 1.31 -1.90
N PRO A 205 8.98 0.53 -2.96
CA PRO A 205 8.99 1.00 -4.35
C PRO A 205 8.13 2.22 -4.62
N MET A 206 7.06 2.44 -3.86
CA MET A 206 6.16 3.57 -4.09
C MET A 206 6.85 4.93 -3.84
N PHE A 207 7.96 4.97 -3.12
CA PHE A 207 8.75 6.18 -2.90
C PHE A 207 10.01 6.28 -3.77
N ASP A 208 10.20 5.38 -4.73
CA ASP A 208 11.38 5.41 -5.61
C ASP A 208 11.59 6.75 -6.35
N PRO A 209 10.54 7.45 -6.83
CA PRO A 209 10.71 8.77 -7.44
C PRO A 209 11.34 9.83 -6.54
N LEU A 210 11.36 9.64 -5.21
CA LEU A 210 11.89 10.59 -4.24
C LEU A 210 13.33 10.28 -3.79
N ARG A 211 13.94 9.18 -4.26
CA ARG A 211 15.21 8.64 -3.73
C ARG A 211 16.36 9.63 -3.82
N ASP A 212 16.36 10.48 -4.84
CA ASP A 212 17.39 11.47 -5.11
C ASP A 212 17.13 12.84 -4.44
N ASP A 213 15.98 13.04 -3.79
CA ASP A 213 15.68 14.30 -3.09
C ASP A 213 16.37 14.33 -1.71
N PRO A 214 17.25 15.32 -1.41
CA PRO A 214 17.96 15.39 -0.13
C PRO A 214 17.04 15.56 1.09
N ARG A 215 15.84 16.12 0.92
CA ARG A 215 14.86 16.24 2.00
C ARG A 215 14.26 14.88 2.32
N PHE A 216 13.95 14.09 1.30
CA PHE A 216 13.48 12.71 1.48
C PHE A 216 14.54 11.82 2.14
N GLN A 217 15.81 11.92 1.68
CA GLN A 217 16.92 11.18 2.28
C GLN A 217 17.08 11.46 3.79
N ARG A 218 16.86 12.71 4.22
CA ARG A 218 16.87 13.07 5.65
C ARG A 218 15.75 12.39 6.44
N LEU A 219 14.53 12.32 5.89
CA LEU A 219 13.41 11.60 6.53
C LEU A 219 13.74 10.12 6.68
N ALA A 220 14.25 9.51 5.61
CA ALA A 220 14.57 8.09 5.52
C ALA A 220 15.81 7.69 6.36
N ALA A 221 16.67 8.65 6.72
CA ALA A 221 17.83 8.45 7.58
C ALA A 221 17.52 8.61 9.08
N SER A 222 16.34 9.13 9.44
CA SER A 222 15.94 9.29 10.84
C SER A 222 15.93 7.92 11.54
N PRO A 223 16.44 7.81 12.78
CA PRO A 223 16.22 6.61 13.57
C PRO A 223 14.71 6.41 13.75
N ALA A 224 14.26 5.15 13.79
CA ALA A 224 12.87 4.86 14.12
C ALA A 224 12.50 5.55 15.45
N PRO A 225 11.32 6.17 15.56
CA PRO A 225 10.83 6.67 16.84
C PRO A 225 10.95 5.54 17.88
N LYS A 226 11.54 5.86 19.05
CA LYS A 226 11.60 4.93 20.18
C LYS A 226 10.23 4.73 20.80
#